data_AF-A0A537VIM9-F1
#
_entry.id   AF-A0A537VIM9-F1
#
_cell.length_a   1.000
_cell.length_b   1.000
_cell.length_c   1.000
_cell.angle_alpha   90.00
_cell.angle_beta   90.00
_cell.angle_gamma   90.00
#
_symmetry.space_group_name_H-M   'P 1'
#
loop_
_entity.id
_entity.type
_entity.pdbx_description
1 polymer ?
#
loop_
_entity_poly.entity_id
_entity_poly.type
_entity_poly.pdbx_seq_one_letter_code
_entity_poly.pdbx_strand_id
1 'polypeptide(L)'
;TVLVPGAEPNPTHYHANNDVCWYIMSGRIRCIQARSDCSNRREIILEAGDFVYIPSGAIHVIANASRTEEASLIFCYIGVANVEASGNVWLRKDAFVARGP
;
A
#
# COMPACT_ATOMS: atom_id res chain seq x y z
N THR A 1 6.75 4.51 8.34
CA THR A 1 6.25 5.44 7.30
C THR A 1 5.21 6.36 7.91
N VAL A 2 5.28 7.66 7.60
CA VAL A 2 4.27 8.66 7.98
C VAL A 2 3.59 9.14 6.70
N LEU A 3 2.27 9.20 6.71
CA LEU A 3 1.45 9.76 5.65
C LEU A 3 0.87 11.09 6.14
N VAL A 4 1.31 12.19 5.53
CA VAL A 4 0.77 13.52 5.82
C VAL A 4 -0.69 13.64 5.40
N PRO A 5 -1.47 14.60 5.93
CA PRO A 5 -2.86 14.79 5.54
C PRO A 5 -2.99 15.00 4.02
N GLY A 6 -3.92 14.27 3.39
CA GLY A 6 -4.15 14.32 1.94
C GLY A 6 -3.06 13.67 1.08
N ALA A 7 -2.14 12.89 1.67
CA ALA A 7 -1.17 12.11 0.90
C ALA A 7 -1.89 11.11 -0.02
N GLU A 8 -1.63 11.24 -1.33
CA GLU A 8 -2.19 10.35 -2.36
C GLU A 8 -1.35 9.07 -2.54
N PRO A 9 -1.91 8.02 -3.16
CA PRO A 9 -1.16 6.80 -3.39
C PRO A 9 0.02 7.00 -4.35
N ASN A 10 1.10 6.27 -4.08
CA ASN A 10 2.18 6.08 -5.06
C ASN A 10 1.64 5.42 -6.35
N PRO A 11 2.39 5.49 -7.47
CA PRO A 11 2.05 4.72 -8.67
C PRO A 11 1.79 3.24 -8.33
N THR A 12 0.80 2.64 -8.99
CA THR A 12 0.42 1.24 -8.79
C THR A 12 1.62 0.32 -8.95
N HIS A 13 1.86 -0.55 -7.96
CA HIS A 13 2.94 -1.53 -8.02
C HIS A 13 2.66 -2.75 -7.14
N TYR A 14 3.53 -3.74 -7.29
CA TYR A 14 3.74 -4.82 -6.33
C TYR A 14 5.24 -5.14 -6.21
N HIS A 15 5.62 -5.89 -5.17
CA HIS A 15 6.98 -6.41 -4.99
C HIS A 15 7.04 -7.87 -5.47
N ALA A 16 7.94 -8.18 -6.41
CA ALA A 16 8.06 -9.51 -7.00
C ALA A 16 8.98 -10.46 -6.19
N ASN A 17 9.83 -9.92 -5.33
CA ASN A 17 10.87 -10.70 -4.65
C ASN A 17 10.61 -10.92 -3.15
N ASN A 18 9.61 -10.26 -2.57
CA ASN A 18 9.33 -10.35 -1.15
C ASN A 18 7.86 -10.11 -0.83
N ASP A 19 7.48 -10.60 0.36
CA ASP A 19 6.25 -10.19 1.03
C ASP A 19 6.49 -8.90 1.82
N VAL A 20 5.40 -8.20 2.13
CA VAL A 20 5.43 -7.01 2.97
C VAL A 20 4.44 -7.17 4.11
N CYS A 21 4.78 -6.64 5.28
CA CYS A 21 3.79 -6.45 6.33
C CYS A 21 3.79 -5.02 6.87
N TRP A 22 2.60 -4.61 7.30
CA TRP A 22 2.36 -3.33 7.94
C TRP A 22 1.72 -3.55 9.30
N TYR A 23 2.09 -2.69 10.24
CA TYR A 23 1.34 -2.51 11.47
C TYR A 23 0.96 -1.04 11.60
N ILE A 24 -0.33 -0.76 11.70
CA ILE A 24 -0.83 0.61 11.73
C ILE A 24 -0.70 1.17 13.14
N MET A 25 0.07 2.24 13.26
CA MET A 25 0.38 2.85 14.55
C MET A 25 -0.65 3.90 14.94
N SER A 26 -1.12 4.69 13.98
CA SER A 26 -2.07 5.80 14.21
C SER A 26 -2.77 6.26 12.94
N GLY A 27 -3.88 6.98 13.12
CA GLY A 27 -4.65 7.59 12.04
C GLY A 27 -5.43 6.57 11.20
N ARG A 28 -5.85 6.99 10.01
CA ARG A 28 -6.63 6.18 9.07
C ARG A 28 -5.94 6.10 7.73
N ILE A 29 -5.69 4.88 7.25
CA ILE A 29 -4.99 4.64 5.99
C ILE A 29 -5.94 3.96 5.01
N ARG A 30 -6.13 4.57 3.86
CA ARG A 30 -6.85 3.98 2.75
C ARG A 30 -5.91 3.06 1.99
N CYS A 31 -6.07 1.75 2.16
CA CYS A 31 -5.33 0.73 1.44
C CYS A 31 -6.14 0.28 0.22
N ILE A 32 -5.51 0.29 -0.95
CA ILE A 32 -6.09 -0.21 -2.19
C ILE A 32 -5.25 -1.40 -2.63
N GLN A 33 -5.88 -2.56 -2.76
CA GLN A 33 -5.20 -3.82 -3.08
C GLN A 33 -5.89 -4.60 -4.19
N ALA A 34 -5.13 -5.41 -4.92
CA ALA A 34 -5.63 -6.30 -5.96
C ALA A 34 -4.65 -7.44 -6.26
N ARG A 35 -5.07 -8.37 -7.12
CA ARG A 35 -4.15 -9.32 -7.75
C ARG A 35 -3.28 -8.61 -8.80
N SER A 36 -2.15 -9.22 -9.19
CA SER A 36 -1.20 -8.67 -10.18
C SER A 36 -1.82 -8.40 -11.55
N ASP A 37 -2.91 -9.08 -11.90
CA ASP A 37 -3.72 -8.87 -13.12
C ASP A 37 -4.77 -7.75 -12.97
N CYS A 38 -4.70 -6.95 -11.89
CA CYS A 38 -5.65 -5.91 -11.50
C CYS A 38 -7.06 -6.41 -11.15
N SER A 39 -7.29 -7.73 -11.06
CA SER A 39 -8.59 -8.29 -10.65
C SER A 39 -8.79 -8.26 -9.13
N ASN A 40 -10.05 -8.40 -8.70
CA ASN A 40 -10.44 -8.41 -7.28
C ASN A 40 -9.92 -7.18 -6.51
N ARG A 41 -10.07 -6.00 -7.11
CA ARG A 41 -9.76 -4.72 -6.47
C ARG A 41 -10.58 -4.57 -5.20
N ARG A 42 -9.92 -4.24 -4.09
CA ARG A 42 -10.53 -3.91 -2.81
C ARG A 42 -9.93 -2.64 -2.27
N GLU A 43 -10.76 -1.92 -1.54
CA GLU A 43 -10.36 -0.72 -0.82
C GLU A 43 -10.81 -0.87 0.62
N ILE A 44 -9.88 -0.65 1.56
CA ILE A 44 -10.06 -0.92 2.98
C ILE A 44 -9.51 0.29 3.73
N ILE A 45 -10.26 0.79 4.71
CA ILE A 45 -9.75 1.74 5.68
C ILE A 45 -9.13 0.94 6.82
N LEU A 46 -7.84 1.14 7.02
CA LEU A 46 -7.06 0.57 8.11
C LEU A 46 -6.95 1.58 9.24
N GLU A 47 -7.02 1.11 10.48
CA GLU A 47 -6.96 1.90 11.70
C GLU A 47 -5.86 1.40 12.64
N ALA A 48 -5.55 2.16 13.69
CA ALA A 48 -4.51 1.81 14.64
C ALA A 48 -4.75 0.42 15.27
N GLY A 49 -3.71 -0.41 15.30
CA GLY A 49 -3.79 -1.80 15.76
C GLY A 49 -3.99 -2.83 14.66
N ASP A 50 -4.37 -2.41 13.45
CA ASP A 50 -4.48 -3.34 12.32
C ASP A 50 -3.09 -3.85 11.89
N PHE A 51 -3.03 -5.15 11.63
CA PHE A 51 -1.90 -5.80 10.99
C PHE A 51 -2.28 -6.23 9.57
N VAL A 52 -1.43 -5.88 8.61
CA VAL A 52 -1.61 -6.24 7.20
C VAL A 52 -0.45 -7.09 6.75
N TYR A 53 -0.75 -8.23 6.14
CA TYR A 53 0.22 -9.05 5.44
C TYR A 53 -0.11 -9.04 3.95
N ILE A 54 0.90 -8.81 3.13
CA ILE A 54 0.77 -8.65 1.68
C ILE A 54 1.74 -9.61 1.03
N PRO A 55 1.23 -10.68 0.37
CA PRO A 55 2.09 -11.63 -0.30
C PRO A 55 2.73 -11.00 -1.55
N SER A 56 3.90 -11.50 -1.92
CA SER A 56 4.58 -11.12 -3.15
C SER A 56 3.66 -11.24 -4.37
N GLY A 57 3.75 -10.28 -5.29
CA GLY A 57 2.87 -10.20 -6.46
C GLY A 57 1.51 -9.55 -6.22
N ALA A 58 1.09 -9.32 -4.97
CA ALA A 58 -0.16 -8.59 -4.71
C ALA A 58 0.04 -7.08 -4.89
N ILE A 59 -0.83 -6.45 -5.68
CA ILE A 59 -0.86 -4.99 -5.82
C ILE A 59 -1.30 -4.38 -4.51
N HIS A 60 -0.59 -3.34 -4.08
CA HIS A 60 -0.95 -2.58 -2.89
C HIS A 60 -0.45 -1.15 -3.00
N VAL A 61 -1.30 -0.19 -2.67
CA VAL A 61 -0.94 1.21 -2.50
C VAL A 61 -1.73 1.80 -1.33
N ILE A 62 -1.18 2.83 -0.70
CA ILE A 62 -1.77 3.47 0.46
C ILE A 62 -1.87 4.98 0.26
N ALA A 63 -2.96 5.55 0.75
CA ALA A 63 -3.16 6.99 0.89
C ALA A 63 -3.55 7.32 2.33
N ASN A 64 -3.34 8.57 2.74
CA ASN A 64 -3.96 9.04 3.97
C ASN A 64 -5.46 9.23 3.72
N ALA A 65 -6.30 8.62 4.55
CA ALA A 65 -7.75 8.78 4.44
C ALA A 65 -8.26 10.11 5.01
N SER A 66 -7.42 10.84 5.74
CA SER A 66 -7.73 12.14 6.33
C SER A 66 -7.08 13.29 5.54
N ARG A 67 -7.78 14.43 5.48
CA ARG A 67 -7.26 15.71 4.96
C ARG A 67 -6.74 16.64 6.06
N THR A 68 -6.88 16.25 7.32
CA THR A 68 -6.55 17.10 8.48
C THR A 68 -5.63 16.44 9.49
N GLU A 69 -5.54 15.11 9.50
CA GLU A 69 -4.77 14.33 10.48
C GLU A 69 -3.72 13.46 9.79
N GLU A 70 -2.57 13.27 10.43
CA GLU A 70 -1.55 12.33 9.97
C GLU A 70 -1.96 10.88 10.24
N ALA A 71 -1.41 9.96 9.45
CA ALA A 71 -1.46 8.54 9.72
C ALA A 71 -0.05 7.94 9.68
N SER A 72 0.19 6.86 10.43
CA SER A 72 1.50 6.23 10.46
C SER A 72 1.43 4.72 10.57
N LEU A 73 2.43 4.05 10.02
CA LEU A 73 2.58 2.61 10.04
C LEU A 73 4.06 2.19 10.13
N ILE A 74 4.30 1.02 10.71
CA ILE A 74 5.57 0.32 10.58
C ILE A 74 5.53 -0.48 9.28
N PHE A 75 6.51 -0.26 8.39
CA PHE A 75 6.63 -0.98 7.13
C PHE A 75 7.80 -1.95 7.23
N CYS A 76 7.60 -3.21 6.87
CA CYS A 76 8.64 -4.22 6.83
C CYS A 76 8.69 -4.93 5.46
N TYR A 77 9.85 -4.87 4.82
CA TYR A 77 10.21 -5.78 3.74
C TYR A 77 10.64 -7.12 4.36
N ILE A 78 9.97 -8.22 3.99
CA ILE A 78 10.28 -9.54 4.55
C ILE A 78 11.33 -10.23 3.66
N GLY A 79 12.51 -10.50 4.21
CA GLY A 79 13.54 -11.29 3.50
C GLY A 79 14.40 -10.52 2.50
N VAL A 80 14.18 -9.21 2.31
CA VAL A 80 15.05 -8.34 1.50
C VAL A 80 15.45 -7.10 2.28
N ALA A 81 16.65 -6.58 2.01
CA ALA A 81 17.25 -5.51 2.81
C ALA A 81 16.66 -4.11 2.53
N ASN A 82 16.12 -3.88 1.34
CA ASN A 82 15.68 -2.56 0.89
C ASN A 82 14.72 -2.64 -0.31
N VAL A 83 14.21 -1.48 -0.71
CA VAL A 83 13.29 -1.33 -1.85
C VAL A 83 13.93 -1.73 -3.19
N GLU A 84 15.23 -1.53 -3.39
CA GLU A 84 15.91 -1.92 -4.65
C GLU A 84 15.89 -3.44 -4.82
N ALA A 85 16.12 -4.17 -3.73
CA ALA A 85 16.06 -5.64 -3.71
C ALA A 85 14.64 -6.21 -3.81
N SER A 86 13.59 -5.39 -3.57
CA SER A 86 12.19 -5.84 -3.51
C SER A 86 11.58 -6.22 -4.88
N GLY A 87 12.26 -5.88 -5.97
CA GLY A 87 11.79 -6.21 -7.32
C GLY A 87 10.48 -5.53 -7.68
N ASN A 88 10.40 -4.21 -7.46
CA ASN A 88 9.20 -3.43 -7.78
C ASN A 88 8.79 -3.61 -9.25
N VAL A 89 7.54 -4.01 -9.45
CA VAL A 89 6.89 -3.99 -10.76
C VAL A 89 5.87 -2.86 -10.78
N TRP A 90 6.12 -1.86 -11.62
CA TRP A 90 5.27 -0.69 -11.77
C TRP A 90 4.24 -0.89 -12.88
N LEU A 91 2.96 -0.66 -12.58
CA LEU A 91 1.87 -0.74 -13.53
C LEU A 91 1.54 0.67 -14.05
N ARG A 92 1.02 0.76 -15.29
CA ARG A 92 0.64 2.04 -15.89
C ARG A 92 -0.48 2.72 -15.07
N LYS A 93 -0.47 4.06 -15.04
CA LYS A 93 -1.36 4.89 -14.19
C LYS A 93 -2.86 4.62 -14.40
N ASP A 94 -3.25 4.29 -15.62
CA ASP A 94 -4.62 3.98 -16.05
C ASP A 94 -5.11 2.59 -15.61
N ALA A 95 -4.21 1.72 -15.15
CA ALA A 95 -4.55 0.35 -14.79
C ALA A 95 -5.33 0.23 -13.47
N PHE A 96 -5.17 1.16 -12.51
CA PHE A 96 -5.65 0.89 -11.15
C PHE A 96 -5.98 2.10 -10.25
N VAL A 97 -5.10 3.10 -10.13
CA VAL A 97 -5.29 4.23 -9.20
C VAL A 97 -6.11 5.38 -9.83
N ALA A 98 -6.11 5.49 -11.16
CA ALA A 98 -6.88 6.52 -11.88
C ALA A 98 -8.39 6.21 -12.00
N ARG A 99 -8.83 4.99 -11.67
CA ARG A 99 -10.26 4.66 -11.59
C ARG A 99 -10.77 5.11 -10.23
N GLY A 100 -11.19 6.38 -10.15
CA GLY A 100 -12.11 6.81 -9.11
C GLY A 100 -13.40 5.99 -9.13
N PRO A 101 -14.23 6.07 -8.09
CA PRO A 101 -15.58 5.51 -8.14
C PRO A 101 -16.38 6.02 -9.35
#